data_AF-M3ACW8-F1
#
_entry.id   AF-M3ACW8-F1
#
_cell.length_a   1.000
_cell.length_b   1.000
_cell.length_c   1.000
_cell.angle_alpha   90.00
_cell.angle_beta   90.00
_cell.angle_gamma   90.00
#
_symmetry.space_group_name_H-M   'P 1'
#
loop_
_entity.id
_entity.type
_entity.pdbx_description
1 polymer ?
#
loop_
_entity_poly.entity_id
_entity_poly.type
_entity_poly.pdbx_seq_one_letter_code
_entity_poly.pdbx_strand_id
1 'polypeptide(L)'
;MTVPRARVLDLLRAQCRIFNTTFNPQNLRLGNKVLRQRLRGPSFAAYYPRRVATFKDLKTLYPLRKIEMYDDFEEDRLEHL
;
A
#
# COMPACT_ATOMS: atom_id res chain seq x y z
N MET A 1 20.95 -21.35 36.82
CA MET A 1 21.13 -19.94 36.41
C MET A 1 21.92 -19.24 37.50
N THR A 2 23.19 -18.89 37.24
CA THR A 2 24.10 -18.25 38.22
C THR A 2 23.81 -16.76 38.43
N VAL A 3 23.04 -16.13 37.53
CA VAL A 3 22.69 -14.71 37.57
C VAL A 3 21.21 -14.53 37.99
N PRO A 4 20.89 -13.59 38.90
CA PRO A 4 19.51 -13.31 39.29
C PRO A 4 18.64 -12.83 38.11
N ARG A 5 17.42 -13.37 38.01
CA ARG A 5 16.44 -12.99 36.97
C ARG A 5 16.16 -11.48 36.94
N ALA A 6 16.10 -10.83 38.11
CA ALA A 6 15.87 -9.39 38.22
C ALA A 6 16.92 -8.57 37.44
N ARG A 7 18.20 -8.95 37.53
CA ARG A 7 19.29 -8.26 36.81
C ARG A 7 19.18 -8.40 35.29
N VAL A 8 18.74 -9.58 34.82
CA VAL A 8 18.48 -9.80 33.39
C VAL A 8 17.30 -8.96 32.90
N LEU A 9 16.24 -8.82 33.70
CA LEU A 9 15.10 -7.97 33.38
C LEU A 9 15.45 -6.49 33.31
N ASP A 10 16.34 -6.01 34.19
CA ASP A 10 16.81 -4.63 34.17
C ASP A 10 17.60 -4.32 32.89
N LEU A 11 18.48 -5.23 32.47
CA LEU A 11 19.20 -5.13 31.19
C LEU A 11 18.21 -5.10 30.02
N LEU A 12 17.27 -6.05 29.96
CA LEU A 12 16.25 -6.11 28.91
C LEU A 12 15.42 -4.82 28.85
N ARG A 13 15.09 -4.22 29.99
CA ARG A 13 14.40 -2.92 30.06
C ARG A 13 15.24 -1.80 29.45
N ALA A 14 16.53 -1.71 29.81
CA ALA A 14 17.45 -0.70 29.27
C ALA A 14 17.63 -0.86 27.75
N GLN A 15 17.83 -2.09 27.28
CA GLN A 15 17.91 -2.41 25.85
C GLN A 15 16.64 -1.97 25.11
N CYS A 16 15.46 -2.32 25.63
CA CYS A 16 14.19 -1.94 25.01
C CYS A 16 14.02 -0.41 24.90
N ARG A 17 14.51 0.33 25.90
CA ARG A 17 14.52 1.79 25.89
C ARG A 17 15.48 2.37 24.85
N ILE A 18 16.67 1.79 24.68
CA ILE A 18 17.66 2.24 23.69
C ILE A 18 17.15 2.03 22.26
N PHE A 19 16.53 0.88 21.99
CA PHE A 19 16.12 0.49 20.64
C PHE A 19 14.64 0.78 20.33
N ASN A 20 13.93 1.49 21.21
CA ASN A 20 12.49 1.77 21.07
C ASN A 20 11.65 0.50 20.82
N THR A 21 12.00 -0.61 21.47
CA THR A 21 11.23 -1.87 21.38
C THR A 21 10.33 -2.05 22.60
N THR A 22 9.27 -2.84 22.46
CA THR A 22 8.29 -3.06 23.52
C THR A 22 8.83 -4.01 24.61
N PHE A 23 8.85 -3.57 25.86
CA PHE A 23 9.18 -4.40 27.02
C PHE A 23 7.90 -5.06 27.60
N ASN A 24 7.78 -6.39 27.52
CA ASN A 24 6.60 -7.14 27.98
C ASN A 24 7.00 -8.40 28.78
N PRO A 25 7.44 -8.26 30.05
CA PRO A 25 7.92 -9.40 30.83
C PRO A 25 6.82 -10.35 31.31
N GLN A 26 5.55 -9.93 31.29
CA GLN A 26 4.38 -10.76 31.64
C GLN A 26 3.73 -11.43 30.43
N ASN A 27 4.26 -11.23 29.22
CA ASN A 27 3.71 -11.80 27.98
C ASN A 27 2.22 -11.47 27.75
N LEU A 28 1.81 -10.26 28.11
CA LEU A 28 0.44 -9.78 27.91
C LEU A 28 0.11 -9.61 26.41
N ARG A 29 -1.15 -9.83 26.04
CA ARG A 29 -1.65 -9.69 24.66
C ARG A 29 -1.99 -8.22 24.35
N LEU A 30 -0.99 -7.44 23.97
CA LEU A 30 -1.12 -6.00 23.72
C LEU A 30 -1.50 -5.62 22.26
N GLY A 31 -1.74 -6.60 21.38
CA GLY A 31 -2.05 -6.32 19.96
C GLY A 31 -0.87 -5.88 19.09
N ASN A 32 0.36 -5.83 19.63
CA ASN A 32 1.57 -5.45 18.90
C ASN A 32 1.81 -6.23 17.59
N LYS A 33 1.31 -7.48 17.49
CA LYS A 33 1.37 -8.27 16.26
C LYS A 33 0.61 -7.59 15.12
N VAL A 34 -0.57 -7.04 15.40
CA VAL A 34 -1.43 -6.38 14.41
C VAL A 34 -0.81 -5.04 14.00
N LEU A 35 -0.34 -4.24 14.97
CA LEU A 35 0.26 -2.94 14.68
C LEU A 35 1.58 -3.04 13.88
N ARG A 36 2.35 -4.11 14.06
CA ARG A 36 3.59 -4.36 13.29
C ARG A 36 3.34 -4.91 11.89
N GLN A 37 2.12 -5.35 11.58
CA GLN A 37 1.82 -5.83 10.23
C GLN A 37 1.93 -4.67 9.25
N ARG A 38 2.78 -4.84 8.23
CA ARG A 38 2.88 -3.88 7.14
C ARG A 38 1.56 -3.81 6.38
N LEU A 39 1.09 -2.60 6.11
CA LEU A 39 -0.11 -2.38 5.32
C LEU A 39 0.10 -2.92 3.89
N ARG A 40 -0.87 -3.69 3.39
CA ARG A 40 -0.84 -4.27 2.04
C ARG A 40 -1.79 -3.56 1.05
N GLY A 41 -2.55 -2.57 1.53
CA GLY A 41 -3.54 -1.83 0.75
C GLY A 41 -3.01 -1.32 -0.60
N PRO A 42 -1.82 -0.68 -0.67
CA PRO A 42 -1.27 -0.19 -1.94
C PRO A 42 -1.04 -1.29 -2.98
N SER A 43 -0.56 -2.46 -2.54
CA SER A 43 -0.32 -3.61 -3.43
C SER A 43 -1.63 -4.16 -3.99
N PHE A 44 -2.70 -4.19 -3.19
CA PHE A 44 -4.01 -4.62 -3.64
C PHE A 44 -4.67 -3.61 -4.57
N ALA A 45 -4.56 -2.32 -4.27
CA ALA A 45 -5.13 -1.26 -5.11
C ALA A 45 -4.50 -1.22 -6.51
N ALA A 46 -3.23 -1.61 -6.64
CA ALA A 46 -2.50 -1.66 -7.90
C ALA A 46 -2.72 -2.96 -8.69
N TYR A 47 -3.69 -3.81 -8.33
CA TYR A 47 -3.92 -5.10 -8.99
C TYR A 47 -4.27 -4.94 -10.48
N TYR A 48 -5.17 -4.00 -10.80
CA TYR A 48 -5.45 -3.67 -12.20
C TYR A 48 -4.52 -2.54 -12.67
N PRO A 49 -4.13 -2.55 -13.96
CA PRO A 49 -3.39 -1.44 -14.54
C PRO A 49 -4.08 -0.12 -14.27
N ARG A 50 -3.28 0.92 -13.99
CA ARG A 50 -3.81 2.28 -13.86
C ARG A 50 -4.48 2.65 -15.18
N ARG A 51 -5.56 3.44 -15.09
CA ARG A 51 -6.16 4.05 -16.29
C ARG A 51 -5.08 4.87 -17.00
N VAL A 52 -4.75 4.43 -18.20
CA VAL A 52 -3.85 5.14 -19.11
C VAL A 52 -4.68 6.08 -19.99
N ALA A 53 -3.99 6.85 -20.84
CA ALA A 53 -4.65 7.71 -21.81
C ALA A 53 -5.64 6.89 -22.66
N THR A 54 -6.87 7.39 -22.76
CA THR A 54 -7.94 6.85 -23.59
C THR A 54 -8.00 7.58 -24.93
N PHE A 55 -8.78 7.04 -25.87
CA PHE A 55 -9.03 7.69 -27.17
C PHE A 55 -9.60 9.10 -27.02
N LYS A 56 -10.45 9.32 -26.01
CA LYS A 56 -11.00 10.64 -25.66
C LYS A 56 -9.91 11.63 -25.23
N ASP A 57 -8.92 11.16 -24.47
CA ASP A 57 -7.79 11.98 -24.04
C ASP A 57 -6.94 12.39 -25.25
N LEU A 58 -6.72 11.48 -26.21
CA LEU A 58 -6.01 11.77 -27.46
C LEU A 58 -6.71 12.84 -28.30
N LYS A 59 -8.04 12.73 -28.47
CA LYS A 59 -8.85 13.72 -29.21
C LYS A 59 -8.77 15.12 -28.56
N THR A 60 -8.72 15.16 -27.23
CA THR A 60 -8.60 16.42 -26.46
C THR A 60 -7.22 17.04 -26.57
N LEU A 61 -6.15 16.24 -26.69
CA LEU A 61 -4.77 16.72 -26.76
C LEU A 61 -4.39 17.30 -28.13
N TYR A 62 -5.03 16.87 -29.22
CA TYR A 62 -4.66 17.28 -30.59
C TYR A 62 -5.77 18.01 -31.37
N PRO A 63 -6.40 19.06 -30.83
CA PRO A 63 -7.48 19.77 -31.53
C PRO A 63 -6.98 20.59 -32.73
N LEU A 64 -5.72 21.04 -32.70
CA LEU A 64 -5.15 22.03 -33.63
C LEU A 64 -4.73 21.46 -34.99
N ARG A 65 -4.64 20.13 -35.17
CA ARG A 65 -4.12 19.55 -36.41
C ARG A 65 -5.18 19.25 -37.48
N LYS A 66 -6.47 19.56 -37.25
CA LYS A 66 -7.59 19.14 -38.13
C LYS A 66 -7.54 17.64 -38.46
N ILE A 67 -7.05 16.83 -37.52
CA ILE A 67 -7.03 15.37 -37.66
C ILE A 67 -8.38 14.90 -37.13
N GLU A 68 -9.23 14.42 -38.03
CA GLU A 68 -10.44 13.70 -37.65
C GLU A 68 -10.01 12.33 -37.11
N MET A 69 -10.27 12.11 -35.82
CA MET A 69 -10.02 10.84 -35.15
C MET A 69 -11.34 10.08 -35.08
N TYR A 70 -11.37 8.91 -35.71
CA TYR A 70 -12.50 7.99 -35.83
C TYR A 70 -12.35 6.84 -34.81
N ASP A 71 -13.40 6.53 -34.04
CA ASP A 71 -13.37 5.54 -32.95
C ASP A 71 -14.23 4.34 -33.37
N ASP A 72 -13.62 3.41 -34.12
CA ASP A 72 -14.31 2.27 -34.75
C ASP A 72 -15.22 1.51 -33.78
N PHE A 73 -14.76 1.29 -32.53
CA PHE A 73 -15.51 0.54 -31.53
C PHE A 73 -16.75 1.28 -31.02
N GLU A 74 -16.65 2.61 -30.87
CA GLU A 74 -17.78 3.41 -30.42
C GLU A 74 -18.81 3.60 -31.53
N GLU A 75 -18.38 3.71 -32.78
CA GLU A 75 -19.29 3.79 -33.93
C GLU A 75 -20.01 2.47 -34.19
N ASP A 76 -19.30 1.34 -34.14
CA ASP A 76 -19.92 0.01 -34.23
C ASP A 76 -20.96 -0.22 -33.10
N ARG A 77 -20.68 0.27 -31.88
CA ARG A 77 -21.64 0.26 -30.77
C ARG A 77 -22.87 1.11 -31.08
N LEU A 78 -22.71 2.28 -31.71
CA LEU A 78 -23.82 3.17 -32.05
C LEU A 78 -24.68 2.63 -33.20
N GLU A 79 -24.08 1.91 -34.15
CA GLU A 79 -24.80 1.24 -35.25
C GLU A 79 -25.64 0.05 -34.77
N HIS A 80 -25.22 -0.62 -33.70
CA HIS A 80 -25.92 -1.77 -33.10
C HIS A 80 -27.01 -1.39 -32.06
N LEU A 81 -27.26 -0.09 -31.82
CA LEU A 81 -28.32 0.42 -30.92
C LEU A 81 -29.64 0.64 -31.66
#